data_AF-A0A8T5PVF3-F1
#
_entry.id   AF-A0A8T5PVF3-F1
#
_cell.length_a   1.000
_cell.length_b   1.000
_cell.length_c   1.000
_cell.angle_alpha   90.00
_cell.angle_beta   90.00
_cell.angle_gamma   90.00
#
_symmetry.space_group_name_H-M   'P 1'
#
loop_
_entity.id
_entity.type
_entity.pdbx_description
1 polymer ?
#
loop_
_entity_poly.entity_id
_entity_poly.type
_entity_poly.pdbx_seq_one_letter_code
_entity_poly.pdbx_strand_id
1 'polypeptide(L)' 'MHIYNKLFSAFGPQHWWPIKGEYEQRKLSDKDRLEICIGAILTQNTSWKNVEKAIENLHEHNLIHLEKIASVNQKKL' A
#
# COMPACT_ATOMS: atom_id res chain seq x y z
N MET A 1 -10.98 -9.07 24.00
CA MET A 1 -11.47 -7.73 23.59
C MET A 1 -10.94 -6.56 24.41
N HIS A 2 -10.56 -6.73 25.69
CA HIS A 2 -10.08 -5.62 26.55
C HIS A 2 -8.92 -4.79 25.96
N ILE A 3 -7.91 -5.45 25.40
CA ILE A 3 -6.74 -4.77 24.79
C ILE A 3 -7.16 -3.95 23.57
N TYR A 4 -7.95 -4.53 22.67
CA TYR A 4 -8.48 -3.85 21.49
C TYR A 4 -9.24 -2.57 21.88
N ASN A 5 -10.17 -2.66 22.84
CA ASN A 5 -10.97 -1.50 23.26
C ASN A 5 -10.11 -0.38 23.89
N LYS A 6 -9.08 -0.73 24.67
CA LYS A 6 -8.15 0.25 25.24
C LYS A 6 -7.38 0.99 24.15
N LEU A 7 -6.83 0.26 23.19
CA LEU A 7 -6.08 0.85 22.08
C LEU A 7 -7.01 1.68 21.19
N PHE A 8 -8.20 1.18 20.86
CA PHE A 8 -9.18 1.90 20.06
C PHE A 8 -9.67 3.17 20.76
N SER A 9 -9.88 3.15 22.09
CA SER A 9 -10.26 4.34 22.84
C SER A 9 -9.14 5.40 22.89
N ALA A 10 -7.87 4.99 22.86
CA ALA A 10 -6.74 5.90 22.91
C ALA A 10 -6.41 6.50 21.53
N PHE A 11 -6.54 5.70 20.47
CA PHE A 11 -6.05 6.03 19.13
C PHE A 11 -7.17 6.26 18.10
N GLY A 12 -8.37 5.70 18.32
CA GLY A 12 -9.46 5.75 17.34
C GLY A 12 -9.13 5.02 16.02
N PRO A 13 -9.90 5.29 14.95
CA PRO A 13 -9.59 4.81 13.60
C PRO A 13 -8.24 5.39 13.13
N GLN A 14 -7.26 4.52 12.91
CA GLN A 14 -5.90 4.96 12.59
C GLN A 14 -5.64 5.14 11.10
N HIS A 15 -6.46 4.53 10.23
CA HIS A 15 -6.24 4.56 8.77
C HIS A 15 -4.78 4.20 8.40
N TRP A 16 -4.24 3.22 9.14
CA TRP A 16 -2.80 3.07 9.38
C TRP A 16 -1.97 2.71 8.16
N TRP A 17 -2.58 2.13 7.12
CA TRP A 17 -1.86 1.78 5.91
C TRP A 17 -1.75 3.00 5.00
N PRO A 18 -0.55 3.49 4.68
CA PRO A 18 -0.41 4.60 3.75
C PRO A 18 -0.74 4.11 2.33
N ILE A 19 -1.72 4.76 1.70
CA ILE A 19 -2.01 4.62 0.27
C ILE A 19 -1.89 5.99 -0.38
N LYS A 20 -1.63 6.02 -1.68
CA LYS A 20 -1.66 7.27 -2.44
C LYS A 20 -3.09 7.87 -2.44
N GLY A 21 -3.22 9.08 -1.90
CA GLY A 21 -4.50 9.79 -1.76
C GLY A 21 -5.14 9.64 -0.38
N GLU A 22 -6.34 10.20 -0.18
CA GLU A 22 -7.00 10.18 1.13
C GLU A 22 -7.59 8.80 1.45
N TYR A 23 -7.34 8.34 2.68
CA TYR A 23 -7.92 7.11 3.25
C TYR A 23 -9.37 7.32 3.67
N GLU A 24 -9.74 8.57 3.97
CA GLU A 24 -11.03 8.92 4.52
C GLU A 24 -12.09 9.03 3.39
N GLN A 25 -13.16 8.25 3.54
CA GLN A 25 -14.46 8.40 2.88
C GLN A 25 -14.63 7.90 1.43
N ARG A 26 -13.59 7.41 0.73
CA ARG A 26 -13.78 6.83 -0.61
C ARG A 26 -13.71 5.30 -0.63
N LYS A 27 -14.53 4.68 -1.49
CA LYS A 27 -14.42 3.25 -1.82
C LYS A 27 -13.04 3.02 -2.44
N LEU A 28 -12.21 2.19 -1.80
CA LEU A 28 -10.90 1.81 -2.33
C LEU A 28 -11.06 1.25 -3.75
N SER A 29 -10.31 1.85 -4.68
CA SER A 29 -10.20 1.35 -6.05
C SER A 29 -9.33 0.09 -6.07
N ASP A 30 -9.37 -0.65 -7.19
CA ASP A 30 -8.53 -1.83 -7.37
C ASP A 30 -7.04 -1.46 -7.37
N LYS A 31 -6.69 -0.24 -7.77
CA LYS A 31 -5.33 0.29 -7.67
C LYS A 31 -4.88 0.45 -6.22
N ASP A 32 -5.73 1.04 -5.38
CA ASP A 32 -5.42 1.26 -3.96
C ASP A 32 -5.21 -0.10 -3.26
N ARG A 33 -6.07 -1.09 -3.57
CA ARG A 33 -5.94 -2.46 -3.04
C ARG A 33 -4.65 -3.14 -3.51
N LEU A 34 -4.30 -2.97 -4.78
CA LEU A 34 -3.07 -3.53 -5.33
C LEU A 34 -1.81 -2.90 -4.70
N GLU A 35 -1.81 -1.58 -4.48
CA GLU A 35 -0.74 -0.88 -3.77
C GLU A 35 -0.55 -1.41 -2.34
N ILE A 36 -1.64 -1.64 -1.61
CA ILE A 36 -1.60 -2.27 -0.28
C ILE A 36 -0.93 -3.65 -0.35
N CYS A 37 -1.34 -4.50 -1.30
CA CYS A 37 -0.76 -5.82 -1.47
C CYS A 37 0.74 -5.76 -1.81
N ILE A 38 1.14 -4.88 -2.73
CA ILE A 38 2.54 -4.70 -3.12
C ILE A 38 3.37 -4.23 -1.91
N GLY A 39 2.90 -3.21 -1.19
CA GLY A 39 3.61 -2.71 0.00
C GLY A 39 3.75 -3.77 1.09
N ALA A 40 2.71 -4.57 1.32
CA ALA A 40 2.72 -5.66 2.30
C ALA A 40 3.70 -6.80 1.91
N ILE A 41 3.91 -7.03 0.62
CA ILE A 41 4.92 -7.99 0.14
C ILE A 41 6.32 -7.41 0.29
N LEU A 42 6.54 -6.17 -0.17
CA LEU A 42 7.86 -5.55 -0.17
C LEU A 42 8.39 -5.34 1.26
N THR A 43 7.54 -4.96 2.22
CA THR A 43 7.96 -4.71 3.61
C THR A 43 8.46 -5.96 4.34
N GLN A 44 8.27 -7.18 3.80
CA GLN A 44 8.74 -8.42 4.43
C GLN A 44 10.28 -8.49 4.48
N ASN A 45 10.97 -7.84 3.55
CA ASN A 45 12.44 -7.94 3.41
C ASN A 45 13.12 -6.58 3.20
N THR A 46 12.43 -5.46 3.42
CA THR A 46 13.00 -4.12 3.25
C THR A 46 12.38 -3.10 4.19
N SER A 47 13.10 -1.99 4.43
CA SER A 47 12.58 -0.90 5.26
C SER A 47 11.44 -0.17 4.56
N TRP A 48 10.52 0.40 5.34
CA TRP A 48 9.38 1.16 4.78
C TRP A 48 9.83 2.27 3.81
N LYS A 49 10.91 2.98 4.14
CA LYS A 49 11.51 4.01 3.26
C LYS A 49 11.89 3.49 1.86
N ASN A 50 12.31 2.23 1.75
CA ASN A 50 12.62 1.61 0.46
C ASN A 50 11.36 1.11 -0.25
N VAL A 51 10.36 0.66 0.50
CA VAL A 51 9.03 0.31 -0.04
C VAL A 51 8.39 1.54 -0.68
N GLU A 52 8.39 2.69 0.01
CA GLU A 52 7.84 3.94 -0.51
C GLU A 52 8.46 4.32 -1.85
N LYS A 53 9.80 4.29 -1.94
CA LYS A 53 10.52 4.56 -3.19
C LYS A 53 10.16 3.59 -4.31
N ALA A 54 9.98 2.30 -4.00
CA ALA A 54 9.60 1.31 -4.99
C ALA A 54 8.17 1.54 -5.49
N ILE A 55 7.23 1.81 -4.58
CA ILE A 55 5.83 2.13 -4.92
C ILE A 55 5.77 3.41 -5.75
N GLU A 56 6.53 4.45 -5.40
CA GLU A 56 6.60 5.70 -6.16
C GLU A 56 7.10 5.47 -7.59
N ASN A 57 8.17 4.68 -7.77
CA ASN A 57 8.65 4.28 -9.09
C ASN A 57 7.58 3.53 -9.91
N LEU A 58 6.82 2.62 -9.28
CA LEU A 58 5.71 1.92 -9.95
C LEU A 58 4.61 2.88 -10.36
N HIS A 59 4.31 3.90 -9.56
CA HIS A 59 3.35 4.95 -9.92
C HIS A 59 3.83 5.78 -11.10
N GLU A 60 5.07 6.24 -11.09
CA GLU A 60 5.66 7.04 -12.18
C GLU A 60 5.63 6.31 -13.53
N HIS A 61 5.79 4.99 -13.51
CA HIS A 61 5.72 4.14 -14.69
C HIS A 61 4.31 3.61 -15.01
N ASN A 62 3.28 4.05 -14.26
CA ASN A 62 1.90 3.62 -14.41
C ASN A 62 1.72 2.08 -14.30
N LEU A 63 2.51 1.46 -13.43
CA LEU A 63 2.59 0.02 -13.21
C LEU A 63 1.72 -0.46 -12.04
N ILE A 64 1.06 0.41 -11.28
CA ILE A 64 0.04 0.01 -10.27
C ILE A 64 -1.26 -0.42 -10.99
N HIS A 65 -1.16 -1.53 -11.71
CA HIS A 65 -2.21 -2.24 -12.44
C HIS A 65 -1.76 -3.69 -12.62
N LEU A 66 -2.60 -4.65 -12.22
CA LEU A 66 -2.30 -6.08 -12.29
C LEU A 66 -1.84 -6.52 -13.68
N GLU A 67 -2.58 -6.15 -14.72
CA GLU A 67 -2.26 -6.51 -16.11
C GLU A 67 -0.92 -5.93 -16.57
N LYS A 68 -0.63 -4.67 -16.23
CA LYS A 68 0.62 -4.01 -16.63
C LYS A 68 1.82 -4.60 -15.92
N ILE A 69 1.71 -4.84 -14.61
CA ILE A 69 2.76 -5.53 -13.83
C ILE A 69 2.99 -6.95 -14.33
N ALA A 70 1.94 -7.68 -14.71
CA ALA A 70 2.10 -9.05 -15.23
C ALA A 70 2.76 -9.08 -16.62
N SER A 71 2.60 -8.02 -17.42
CA SER A 71 3.09 -7.93 -18.80
C SER A 71 4.45 -7.25 -18.95
N VAL A 72 4.92 -6.52 -17.93
CA VAL A 72 6.20 -5.79 -18.01
C VAL A 72 7.38 -6.76 -17.97
N ASN A 73 8.44 -6.45 -18.72
CA ASN A 73 9.67 -7.23 -18.68
C ASN A 73 10.23 -7.26 -17.26
N GLN A 74 10.50 -8.45 -16.73
CA GLN A 74 11.01 -8.63 -15.37
C GLN A 74 12.32 -7.87 -15.10
N LYS A 75 13.18 -7.65 -16.11
CA LYS A 75 14.42 -6.86 -15.94
C LYS A 75 14.17 -5.35 -15.74
N LYS A 76 12.96 -4.88 -16.02
CA LYS A 76 12.54 -3.49 -15.84
C LYS A 76 11.90 -3.26 -14.46
N LEU A 77 11.57 -4.34 -13.73
CA LEU A 77 11.15 -4.32 -12.33
C LEU A 77 12.37 -4.49 -11.43
#